data_AF-A0A2W5EH13-F1
#
_entry.id   AF-A0A2W5EH13-F1
#
_cell.length_a   1.000
_cell.length_b   1.000
_cell.length_c   1.000
_cell.angle_alpha   90.00
_cell.angle_beta   90.00
_cell.angle_gamma   90.00
#
_symmetry.space_group_name_H-M   'P 1'
#
loop_
_entity.id
_entity.type
_entity.pdbx_description
1 polymer ?
#
loop_
_entity_poly.entity_id
_entity_poly.type
_entity_poly.pdbx_seq_one_letter_code
_entity_poly.pdbx_strand_id
1 'polypeptide(L)'
;MKDIFLIAILMISLSCKSQELPLNSNPFESPQNSYLKDINNELNPYVGTYKASFNGKQITLYITKETKKYFDRISYKIYKDVLSVKYTVQNSSGQILQSTQNQVF
;
A
#
# COMPACT_ATOMS: atom_id res chain seq x y z
N MET A 1 44.23 12.75 -11.98
CA MET A 1 43.94 11.93 -10.79
C MET A 1 42.94 12.60 -9.85
N LYS A 2 43.09 13.89 -9.53
CA LYS A 2 42.13 14.64 -8.68
C LYS A 2 40.71 14.67 -9.27
N ASP A 3 40.58 14.82 -10.59
CA ASP A 3 39.28 14.89 -11.26
C ASP A 3 38.53 13.54 -11.28
N ILE A 4 39.27 12.43 -11.35
CA ILE A 4 38.70 11.06 -11.27
C ILE A 4 38.15 10.80 -9.87
N PHE A 5 38.84 11.28 -8.83
CA PHE A 5 38.39 11.14 -7.45
C PHE A 5 37.11 11.95 -7.18
N LEU A 6 37.01 13.14 -7.76
CA LEU A 6 35.82 13.99 -7.67
C LEU A 6 34.59 13.35 -8.36
N ILE A 7 34.80 12.76 -9.54
CA ILE A 7 33.75 12.04 -10.31
C ILE A 7 33.27 10.80 -9.54
N ALA A 8 34.18 10.07 -8.89
CA ALA A 8 33.81 8.91 -8.08
C ALA A 8 32.93 9.29 -6.87
N ILE A 9 33.23 10.40 -6.19
CA ILE A 9 32.42 10.93 -5.07
C ILE A 9 31.03 11.36 -5.56
N LEU A 10 30.95 12.01 -6.73
CA LEU A 10 29.69 12.43 -7.32
C LEU A 10 28.79 11.23 -7.67
N MET A 11 29.35 10.17 -8.24
CA MET A 11 28.61 8.93 -8.58
C MET A 11 28.05 8.21 -7.35
N ILE A 12 28.74 8.26 -6.20
CA ILE A 12 28.24 7.70 -4.93
C ILE A 12 27.08 8.55 -4.39
N SER A 13 27.12 9.87 -4.53
CA SER A 13 26.03 10.75 -4.08
C SER A 13 24.73 10.61 -4.88
N LEU A 14 24.80 10.16 -6.14
CA LEU A 14 23.64 9.88 -6.98
C LEU A 14 22.91 8.59 -6.61
N SER A 15 23.49 7.75 -5.74
CA SER A 15 22.93 6.47 -5.31
C SER A 15 22.01 6.57 -4.08
N CYS A 16 21.46 7.76 -3.81
CA CYS A 16 20.48 7.98 -2.75
C CYS A 16 19.17 7.22 -3.07
N LYS A 17 19.14 5.93 -2.74
CA LYS A 17 17.91 5.14 -2.77
C LYS A 17 17.00 5.68 -1.65
N SER A 18 15.73 5.91 -1.97
CA SER A 18 14.69 6.17 -0.95
C SER A 18 14.79 5.11 0.16
N GLN A 19 14.68 5.55 1.42
CA GLN A 19 14.80 4.70 2.59
C GLN A 19 13.68 3.65 2.58
N GLU A 20 13.99 2.39 2.25
CA GLU A 20 13.06 1.28 2.41
C GLU A 20 13.11 0.78 3.87
N LEU A 21 11.95 0.73 4.51
CA LEU A 21 11.76 0.28 5.89
C LEU A 21 10.77 -0.89 5.90
N PRO A 22 10.82 -1.79 6.90
CA PRO A 22 9.79 -2.80 7.09
C PRO A 22 8.38 -2.20 7.20
N LEU A 23 7.37 -2.95 6.73
CA LEU A 23 5.96 -2.53 6.70
C LEU A 23 5.43 -2.01 8.05
N ASN A 24 5.90 -2.63 9.13
CA ASN A 24 5.47 -2.37 10.50
C ASN A 24 6.30 -1.26 11.21
N SER A 25 7.22 -0.59 10.50
CA SER A 25 7.95 0.55 11.04
C SER A 25 7.02 1.70 11.44
N ASN A 26 7.36 2.40 12.52
CA ASN A 26 6.58 3.54 13.01
C ASN A 26 6.65 4.71 11.99
N PRO A 27 5.53 5.12 11.36
CA PRO A 27 5.55 6.17 10.35
C PRO A 27 5.92 7.55 10.90
N PHE A 28 5.75 7.79 12.21
CA PHE A 28 6.11 9.06 12.85
C PHE A 28 7.62 9.21 13.10
N GLU A 29 8.33 8.09 13.23
CA GLU A 29 9.78 8.05 13.40
C GLU A 29 10.52 7.80 12.07
N SER A 30 9.76 7.48 11.02
CA SER A 30 10.31 7.21 9.70
C SER A 30 10.72 8.52 9.02
N PRO A 31 11.85 8.55 8.28
CA PRO A 31 12.21 9.69 7.46
C PRO A 31 11.09 10.05 6.47
N GLN A 32 10.93 11.34 6.18
CA GLN A 32 9.97 11.79 5.17
C GLN A 32 10.31 11.19 3.80
N ASN A 33 9.28 10.81 3.05
CA ASN A 33 9.33 10.11 1.76
C ASN A 33 10.02 8.74 1.79
N SER A 34 10.14 8.12 2.97
CA SER A 34 10.52 6.70 3.10
C SER A 34 9.42 5.78 2.57
N TYR A 35 9.80 4.53 2.29
CA TYR A 35 8.91 3.50 1.79
C TYR A 35 8.81 2.33 2.78
N LEU A 36 7.64 2.18 3.39
CA LEU A 36 7.30 1.09 4.31
C LEU A 36 6.81 -0.11 3.47
N LYS A 37 7.69 -1.08 3.28
CA LYS A 37 7.55 -2.18 2.32
C LYS A 37 7.17 -3.48 3.00
N ASP A 38 6.30 -4.25 2.37
CA ASP A 38 5.95 -5.61 2.80
C ASP A 38 7.04 -6.62 2.41
N ILE A 39 8.17 -6.58 3.13
CA ILE A 39 9.35 -7.41 2.89
C ILE A 39 9.05 -8.90 3.17
N ASN A 40 8.23 -9.18 4.18
CA ASN A 40 7.95 -10.53 4.65
C ASN A 40 6.67 -11.15 4.04
N ASN A 41 6.08 -10.50 3.02
CA ASN A 41 4.82 -10.93 2.39
C ASN A 41 3.66 -11.10 3.39
N GLU A 42 3.63 -10.29 4.44
CA GLU A 42 2.60 -10.28 5.48
C GLU A 42 1.21 -9.95 4.92
N LEU A 43 1.14 -9.24 3.80
CA LEU A 43 -0.13 -8.84 3.18
C LEU A 43 -0.70 -9.91 2.23
N ASN A 44 0.15 -10.75 1.65
CA ASN A 44 -0.26 -11.71 0.61
C ASN A 44 -1.35 -12.70 1.07
N PRO A 45 -1.35 -13.22 2.32
CA PRO A 45 -2.40 -14.12 2.80
C PRO A 45 -3.82 -13.53 2.74
N TYR A 46 -3.96 -12.21 2.71
CA TYR A 46 -5.26 -11.54 2.70
C TYR A 46 -5.76 -11.19 1.30
N VAL A 47 -4.92 -11.29 0.27
CA VAL A 47 -5.31 -10.97 -1.11
C VAL A 47 -6.28 -12.02 -1.63
N GLY A 48 -7.41 -11.59 -2.19
CA GLY A 48 -8.41 -12.51 -2.72
C GLY A 48 -9.82 -11.93 -2.77
N THR A 49 -10.77 -12.78 -3.16
CA THR A 49 -12.20 -12.47 -3.15
C THR A 49 -12.90 -13.29 -2.08
N TYR A 50 -13.55 -12.63 -1.13
CA TYR A 50 -14.20 -13.27 0.01
C TYR A 50 -15.70 -13.05 -0.05
N LYS A 51 -16.48 -14.10 0.19
CA LYS A 51 -17.94 -14.01 0.22
C LYS A 51 -18.45 -14.35 1.61
N ALA A 52 -19.37 -13.54 2.11
CA ALA A 52 -20.06 -13.75 3.37
C ALA A 52 -21.56 -13.52 3.20
N SER A 53 -22.35 -14.22 4.02
CA SER A 53 -23.80 -14.04 4.10
C SER A 53 -24.16 -13.59 5.50
N PHE A 54 -24.83 -12.45 5.61
CA PHE A 54 -25.25 -11.88 6.90
C PHE A 54 -26.60 -11.17 6.75
N ASN A 55 -27.56 -11.50 7.63
CA ASN A 55 -28.91 -10.89 7.65
C ASN A 55 -29.59 -10.84 6.28
N GLY A 56 -29.56 -11.95 5.53
CA GLY A 56 -30.17 -12.04 4.20
C GLY A 56 -29.47 -11.22 3.09
N LYS A 57 -28.27 -10.69 3.37
CA LYS A 57 -27.43 -9.99 2.40
C LYS A 57 -26.21 -10.84 2.07
N GLN A 58 -25.81 -10.81 0.80
CA GLN A 58 -24.54 -11.36 0.35
C GLN A 58 -23.53 -10.21 0.24
N ILE A 59 -22.39 -10.36 0.90
CA ILE A 59 -21.29 -9.40 0.93
C ILE A 59 -20.12 -10.05 0.20
N THR A 60 -19.58 -9.39 -0.82
CA THR A 60 -18.33 -9.82 -1.47
C THR A 60 -17.27 -8.76 -1.24
N LEU A 61 -16.12 -9.15 -0.67
CA LEU A 61 -14.93 -8.32 -0.53
C LEU A 61 -13.94 -8.67 -1.63
N TYR A 62 -13.32 -7.67 -2.23
CA TYR A 62 -12.26 -7.77 -3.22
C TYR A 62 -11.03 -7.11 -2.62
N ILE A 63 -10.08 -7.93 -2.15
CA ILE A 63 -8.87 -7.48 -1.46
C ILE A 63 -7.70 -7.60 -2.43
N THR A 64 -7.08 -6.48 -2.77
CA THR A 64 -5.86 -6.42 -3.59
C THR A 64 -4.72 -5.77 -2.82
N LYS A 65 -3.48 -6.09 -3.20
CA LYS A 65 -2.28 -5.42 -2.68
C LYS A 65 -1.93 -4.24 -3.59
N GLU A 66 -1.83 -3.05 -3.01
CA GLU A 66 -1.30 -1.85 -3.67
C GLU A 66 0.11 -1.59 -3.15
N THR A 67 1.07 -1.46 -4.06
CA THR A 67 2.45 -1.16 -3.67
C THR A 67 2.74 0.33 -3.73
N LYS A 68 3.60 0.81 -2.82
CA LYS A 68 4.02 2.23 -2.78
C LYS A 68 2.85 3.24 -2.80
N LYS A 69 1.78 3.00 -2.04
CA LYS A 69 0.71 4.00 -1.89
C LYS A 69 1.24 5.19 -1.11
N TYR A 70 1.04 6.42 -1.62
CA TYR A 70 1.51 7.63 -0.97
C TYR A 70 0.53 8.08 0.13
N PHE A 71 1.06 8.36 1.31
CA PHE A 71 0.34 8.89 2.45
C PHE A 71 0.90 10.26 2.81
N ASP A 72 0.10 11.30 2.57
CA ASP A 72 0.37 12.66 3.04
C ASP A 72 -0.51 12.92 4.28
N ARG A 73 0.14 13.00 5.44
CA ARG A 73 -0.48 13.32 6.72
C ARG A 73 0.30 14.48 7.34
N ILE A 74 -0.36 15.23 8.22
CA ILE A 74 0.26 16.39 8.90
C ILE A 74 1.58 16.00 9.59
N SER A 75 1.65 14.80 10.15
CA SER A 75 2.80 14.30 10.90
C SER A 75 3.83 13.53 10.07
N TYR A 76 3.48 13.03 8.88
CA TYR A 76 4.39 12.23 8.05
C TYR A 76 3.95 12.18 6.58
N LYS A 77 4.94 12.08 5.70
CA LYS A 77 4.78 11.85 4.26
C LYS A 77 5.57 10.60 3.91
N ILE A 78 4.91 9.51 3.53
CA ILE A 78 5.56 8.23 3.27
C ILE A 78 4.89 7.49 2.11
N TYR A 79 5.58 6.51 1.57
CA TYR A 79 5.01 5.46 0.73
C TYR A 79 4.81 4.20 1.56
N LYS A 80 3.74 3.45 1.33
CA LYS A 80 3.48 2.20 2.06
C LYS A 80 2.79 1.16 1.18
N ASP A 81 3.17 -0.10 1.33
CA ASP A 81 2.40 -1.23 0.78
C ASP A 81 1.13 -1.44 1.62
N VAL A 82 -0.03 -1.54 0.96
CA VAL A 82 -1.31 -1.65 1.65
C VAL A 82 -2.24 -2.65 1.00
N LEU A 83 -3.25 -3.08 1.76
CA LEU A 83 -4.41 -3.78 1.22
C LEU A 83 -5.48 -2.77 0.85
N SER A 84 -5.95 -2.85 -0.38
CA SER A 84 -7.09 -2.12 -0.89
C SER A 84 -8.31 -3.03 -0.87
N VAL A 85 -9.35 -2.62 -0.15
CA VAL A 85 -10.55 -3.43 0.04
C VAL A 85 -11.72 -2.74 -0.65
N LYS A 86 -12.22 -3.36 -1.70
CA LYS A 86 -13.49 -2.99 -2.34
C LYS A 86 -14.56 -4.00 -1.96
N TYR A 87 -15.82 -3.62 -2.06
CA TYR A 87 -16.92 -4.51 -1.70
C TYR A 87 -18.17 -4.29 -2.53
N THR A 88 -19.01 -5.33 -2.55
CA THR A 88 -20.39 -5.28 -3.04
C THR A 88 -21.32 -5.88 -2.00
N VAL A 89 -22.50 -5.29 -1.84
CA VAL A 89 -23.58 -5.82 -1.01
C VAL A 89 -24.80 -6.08 -1.89
N GLN A 90 -25.34 -7.29 -1.84
CA GLN A 90 -26.54 -7.71 -2.57
C GLN A 90 -27.63 -8.17 -1.61
N ASN A 91 -28.90 -7.98 -1.96
CA ASN A 91 -30.01 -8.62 -1.26
C ASN A 91 -30.18 -10.10 -1.70
N SER A 92 -31.10 -10.81 -1.05
CA SER A 92 -31.41 -12.21 -1.35
C SER A 92 -31.88 -12.45 -2.79
N SER A 93 -32.43 -11.43 -3.46
CA SER A 93 -32.85 -11.47 -4.87
C SER A 93 -31.72 -11.16 -5.85
N GLY A 94 -30.48 -10.95 -5.38
CA GLY A 94 -29.31 -10.65 -6.20
C GLY A 94 -29.14 -9.17 -6.60
N GLN A 95 -30.05 -8.29 -6.18
CA GLN A 95 -29.97 -6.85 -6.46
C GLN A 95 -28.80 -6.23 -5.68
N ILE A 96 -27.94 -5.49 -6.37
CA ILE A 96 -26.85 -4.72 -5.76
C ILE A 96 -27.44 -3.55 -4.98
N LEU A 97 -27.22 -3.54 -3.67
CA LEU A 97 -27.57 -2.45 -2.77
C LEU A 97 -26.44 -1.42 -2.66
N GLN A 98 -25.19 -1.88 -2.77
CA GLN A 98 -24.01 -1.03 -2.73
C GLN A 98 -22.83 -1.68 -3.47
N SER A 99 -22.00 -0.88 -4.13
CA SER A 99 -20.74 -1.32 -4.73
C SER A 99 -19.70 -0.21 -4.64
N THR A 100 -18.47 -0.59 -4.29
CA THR A 100 -17.28 0.29 -4.35
C THR A 100 -16.28 -0.14 -5.42
N GLN A 101 -16.64 -1.12 -6.27
CA GLN A 101 -15.72 -1.65 -7.31
C GLN A 101 -15.18 -0.56 -8.24
N ASN A 102 -16.02 0.40 -8.61
CA ASN A 102 -15.68 1.48 -9.54
C ASN A 102 -15.14 2.73 -8.82
N GLN A 103 -14.98 2.71 -7.50
CA GLN A 103 -14.41 3.84 -6.76
C GLN A 103 -12.88 3.86 -6.87
N VAL A 104 -12.34 5.08 -6.92
CA VAL A 104 -10.91 5.39 -6.91
C VAL A 104 -10.62 6.07 -5.57
N PHE A 105 -9.61 5.60 -4.84
CA PHE A 105 -9.26 6.04 -3.48
C PHE A 105 -7.80 6.46 -3.36
#